data_AF-A0A382X1C4-F1
#
_entry.id   AF-A0A382X1C4-F1
#
_cell.length_a   1.000
_cell.length_b   1.000
_cell.length_c   1.000
_cell.angle_alpha   90.00
_cell.angle_beta   90.00
_cell.angle_gamma   90.00
#
_symmetry.space_group_name_H-M   'P 1'
#
loop_
_entity.id
_entity.type
_entity.pdbx_description
1 polymer ?
#
loop_
_entity_poly.entity_id
_entity_poly.type
_entity_poly.pdbx_seq_one_letter_code
_entity_poly.pdbx_strand_id
1 'polypeptide(L)'
;YGTDHPDISIESIRQYIVNNRDPYASKGRKKEKRDNDPQRLFQKRNKSLPKRADAFPELKDFYNEYDELEVTEKDRKSYEKLIKGLSEKEKKLLGNEGNFYVVSLKNNGGLVMPVILKATYEDDTTEEIRLPAQIWRRNPDEVSKMIFTKKKLAKLELDPHREIADVDVENNYYPRRILESTFRLNKPSKPGNPLRDKRKEEAEEKKKAEREKKAEQKKK
;
A
#
# COMPACT_ATOMS: atom_id res chain seq x y z
N TYR A 1 37.70 -25.00 4.46
CA TYR A 1 37.91 -23.70 3.79
C TYR A 1 37.32 -23.83 2.40
N GLY A 2 36.25 -23.08 2.11
CA GLY A 2 35.64 -23.02 0.77
C GLY A 2 36.35 -21.98 -0.10
N THR A 3 36.23 -22.12 -1.42
CA THR A 3 36.75 -21.18 -2.43
C THR A 3 35.65 -20.28 -2.97
N ASP A 4 34.67 -20.00 -2.12
CA ASP A 4 33.47 -19.23 -2.47
C ASP A 4 33.84 -17.75 -2.66
N HIS A 5 33.10 -17.07 -3.55
CA HIS A 5 33.35 -15.67 -3.88
C HIS A 5 32.26 -14.78 -3.26
N PRO A 6 32.51 -13.48 -3.07
CA PRO A 6 31.44 -12.55 -2.73
C PRO A 6 30.57 -12.30 -3.97
N ASP A 7 29.26 -12.51 -3.85
CA ASP A 7 28.25 -12.04 -4.81
C ASP A 7 26.92 -11.87 -4.06
N ILE A 8 26.52 -10.63 -3.85
CA ILE A 8 25.31 -10.25 -3.14
C ILE A 8 24.44 -9.43 -4.08
N SER A 9 23.16 -9.76 -4.16
CA SER A 9 22.22 -9.07 -5.05
C SER A 9 21.04 -8.48 -4.29
N ILE A 10 20.50 -7.36 -4.81
CA ILE A 10 19.23 -6.80 -4.35
C ILE A 10 18.09 -7.43 -5.16
N GLU A 11 17.40 -8.40 -4.57
CA GLU A 11 16.31 -9.13 -5.23
C GLU A 11 15.02 -8.31 -5.34
N SER A 12 14.61 -7.67 -4.23
CA SER A 12 13.40 -6.86 -4.24
C SER A 12 13.38 -5.78 -3.17
N ILE A 13 12.74 -4.67 -3.51
CA ILE A 13 12.44 -3.59 -2.56
C ILE A 13 10.93 -3.41 -2.50
N ARG A 14 10.37 -3.71 -1.33
CA ARG A 14 8.95 -3.49 -1.04
C ARG A 14 8.79 -2.29 -0.11
N GLN A 15 8.08 -1.27 -0.58
CA GLN A 15 7.69 -0.15 0.26
C GLN A 15 6.41 -0.50 1.00
N TYR A 16 6.38 -0.25 2.29
CA TYR A 16 5.26 -0.41 3.18
C TYR A 16 4.89 0.96 3.75
N ILE A 17 3.68 1.42 3.43
CA ILE A 17 3.15 2.68 3.91
C ILE A 17 2.10 2.39 4.98
N VAL A 18 2.16 3.13 6.09
CA VAL A 18 1.16 3.04 7.15
C VAL A 18 -0.15 3.64 6.66
N ASN A 19 -1.24 2.89 6.76
CA ASN A 19 -2.56 3.38 6.40
C ASN A 19 -3.15 4.22 7.55
N ASN A 20 -3.39 5.50 7.28
CA ASN A 20 -3.91 6.47 8.24
C ASN A 20 -5.39 6.26 8.64
N ARG A 21 -6.03 5.22 8.10
CA ARG A 21 -7.45 4.88 8.28
C ARG A 21 -8.44 5.94 7.81
N ASP A 22 -7.95 7.05 7.27
CA ASP A 22 -8.75 8.04 6.56
C ASP A 22 -9.33 7.40 5.28
N PRO A 23 -10.66 7.26 5.18
CA PRO A 23 -11.29 6.70 4.01
C PRO A 23 -11.10 7.58 2.78
N TYR A 24 -11.00 8.89 2.92
CA TYR A 24 -10.79 9.81 1.80
C TYR A 24 -9.39 9.63 1.21
N ALA A 25 -8.35 9.70 2.03
CA ALA A 25 -6.98 9.51 1.56
C ALA A 25 -6.73 8.08 1.03
N SER A 26 -7.20 7.05 1.75
CA SER A 26 -6.92 5.66 1.36
C SER A 26 -7.70 5.21 0.13
N LYS A 27 -8.98 5.58 -0.01
CA LYS A 27 -9.74 5.26 -1.23
C LYS A 27 -9.37 6.18 -2.39
N GLY A 28 -9.03 7.44 -2.13
CA GLY A 28 -8.48 8.38 -3.11
C GLY A 28 -7.22 7.84 -3.77
N ARG A 29 -6.20 7.46 -2.99
CA ARG A 29 -4.97 6.82 -3.50
C ARG A 29 -5.25 5.57 -4.34
N LYS A 30 -6.20 4.73 -3.91
CA LYS A 30 -6.60 3.53 -4.69
C LYS A 30 -7.28 3.90 -6.00
N LYS A 31 -8.08 4.96 -6.00
CA LYS A 31 -8.78 5.45 -7.19
C LYS A 31 -7.78 6.00 -8.20
N GLU A 32 -6.86 6.87 -7.75
CA GLU A 32 -5.75 7.36 -8.57
C GLU A 32 -4.91 6.21 -9.14
N LYS A 33 -4.58 5.21 -8.33
CA LYS A 33 -3.85 4.02 -8.80
C LYS A 33 -4.63 3.23 -9.84
N ARG A 34 -5.94 3.05 -9.66
CA ARG A 34 -6.83 2.37 -10.63
C ARG A 34 -6.91 3.15 -11.94
N ASP A 35 -7.03 4.47 -11.85
CA ASP A 35 -7.24 5.35 -13.00
C ASP A 35 -5.94 5.55 -13.81
N ASN A 36 -4.79 5.53 -13.15
CA ASN A 36 -3.46 5.57 -13.78
C ASN A 36 -2.97 4.20 -14.29
N ASP A 37 -3.62 3.09 -13.91
CA ASP A 37 -3.22 1.75 -14.34
C ASP A 37 -3.45 1.62 -15.87
N PRO A 38 -2.44 1.19 -16.66
CA PRO A 38 -2.61 1.03 -18.09
C PRO A 38 -3.75 0.06 -18.40
N GLN A 39 -4.70 0.52 -19.22
CA GLN A 39 -5.82 -0.32 -19.66
C GLN A 39 -5.33 -1.58 -20.37
N ARG A 40 -5.88 -2.73 -19.95
CA ARG A 40 -5.54 -4.04 -20.52
C ARG A 40 -6.05 -4.12 -21.96
N LEU A 41 -5.35 -4.88 -22.80
CA LEU A 41 -5.66 -4.98 -24.23
C LEU A 41 -7.11 -5.43 -24.50
N PHE A 42 -7.61 -6.41 -23.74
CA PHE A 42 -8.99 -6.88 -23.87
C PHE A 42 -10.01 -5.82 -23.45
N GLN A 43 -9.70 -4.96 -22.47
CA GLN A 43 -10.61 -3.87 -22.06
C GLN A 43 -10.76 -2.86 -23.20
N LYS A 44 -9.66 -2.52 -23.87
CA LYS A 44 -9.68 -1.63 -25.05
C LYS A 44 -10.48 -2.23 -26.20
N ARG A 45 -10.22 -3.50 -26.54
CA ARG A 45 -10.90 -4.21 -27.64
C ARG A 45 -12.39 -4.43 -27.37
N ASN A 46 -12.76 -4.76 -26.13
CA ASN A 46 -14.14 -5.07 -25.78
C ASN A 46 -14.97 -3.82 -25.48
N LYS A 47 -14.37 -2.63 -25.42
CA LYS A 47 -15.08 -1.37 -25.08
C LYS A 47 -16.16 -1.01 -26.10
N SER A 48 -15.93 -1.32 -27.39
CA SER A 48 -16.87 -1.03 -28.48
C SER A 48 -17.89 -2.14 -28.73
N LEU A 49 -17.73 -3.31 -28.10
CA LEU A 49 -18.67 -4.42 -28.28
C LEU A 49 -19.98 -4.10 -27.56
N PRO A 50 -21.14 -4.36 -28.21
CA PRO A 50 -22.43 -4.13 -27.58
C PRO A 50 -22.61 -5.05 -26.37
N LYS A 51 -22.97 -4.49 -25.22
CA LYS A 51 -23.27 -5.26 -24.01
C LYS A 51 -24.77 -5.48 -23.89
N ARG A 52 -25.15 -6.67 -23.44
CA ARG A 52 -26.56 -7.02 -23.21
C ARG A 52 -27.22 -6.11 -22.18
N ALA A 53 -26.48 -5.66 -21.17
CA ALA A 53 -26.95 -4.72 -20.15
C ALA A 53 -27.24 -3.30 -20.69
N ASP A 54 -26.65 -2.92 -21.83
CA ASP A 54 -26.94 -1.63 -22.47
C ASP A 54 -28.24 -1.69 -23.27
N ALA A 55 -28.55 -2.84 -23.88
CA ALA A 55 -29.79 -3.06 -24.64
C ALA A 55 -31.02 -3.30 -23.74
N PHE A 56 -30.83 -3.92 -22.58
CA PHE A 56 -31.90 -4.25 -21.64
C PHE A 56 -31.65 -3.62 -20.27
N PRO A 57 -32.25 -2.44 -19.97
CA PRO A 57 -32.06 -1.75 -18.70
C PRO A 57 -32.46 -2.57 -17.47
N GLU A 58 -33.38 -3.53 -17.61
CA GLU A 58 -33.81 -4.44 -16.54
C GLU A 58 -32.68 -5.33 -16.00
N LEU A 59 -31.63 -5.54 -16.78
CA LEU A 59 -30.46 -6.32 -16.35
C LEU A 59 -29.49 -5.51 -15.50
N LYS A 60 -29.70 -4.19 -15.37
CA LYS A 60 -28.88 -3.33 -14.52
C LYS A 60 -29.26 -3.52 -13.06
N ASP A 61 -28.41 -4.24 -12.33
CA ASP A 61 -28.43 -4.31 -10.87
C ASP A 61 -27.46 -3.30 -10.24
N PHE A 62 -27.53 -3.15 -8.91
CA PHE A 62 -26.71 -2.29 -8.06
C PHE A 62 -25.22 -2.29 -8.40
N TYR A 63 -24.64 -3.45 -8.73
CA TYR A 63 -23.21 -3.59 -9.01
C TYR A 63 -22.76 -2.98 -10.34
N ASN A 64 -23.67 -2.55 -11.21
CA ASN A 64 -23.31 -1.90 -12.48
C ASN A 64 -22.89 -0.44 -12.29
N GLU A 65 -23.46 0.26 -11.32
CA GLU A 65 -23.20 1.69 -11.04
C GLU A 65 -22.37 1.90 -9.76
N TYR A 66 -22.27 0.87 -8.92
CA TYR A 66 -21.54 0.93 -7.65
C TYR A 66 -20.03 1.07 -7.86
N ASP A 67 -19.44 2.14 -7.30
CA ASP A 67 -17.98 2.26 -7.16
C ASP A 67 -17.53 1.82 -5.76
N GLU A 68 -16.76 0.74 -5.69
CA GLU A 68 -16.19 0.21 -4.44
C GLU A 68 -15.28 1.22 -3.72
N LEU A 69 -14.71 2.17 -4.48
CA LEU A 69 -13.77 3.18 -3.98
C LEU A 69 -14.46 4.48 -3.57
N GLU A 70 -15.78 4.59 -3.69
CA GLU A 70 -16.50 5.75 -3.17
C GLU A 70 -16.57 5.72 -1.64
N VAL A 71 -16.44 6.89 -1.00
CA VAL A 71 -16.49 7.00 0.46
C VAL A 71 -17.94 6.97 0.93
N THR A 72 -18.32 5.89 1.62
CA THR A 72 -19.69 5.70 2.13
C THR A 72 -19.92 6.42 3.46
N GLU A 73 -21.17 6.61 3.87
CA GLU A 73 -21.48 7.20 5.19
C GLU A 73 -20.96 6.33 6.34
N LYS A 74 -21.05 5.01 6.20
CA LYS A 74 -20.50 4.06 7.14
C LYS A 74 -18.99 4.27 7.35
N ASP A 75 -18.25 4.52 6.27
CA ASP A 75 -16.82 4.81 6.33
C ASP A 75 -16.55 6.11 7.12
N ARG A 76 -17.32 7.17 6.85
CA ARG A 76 -17.24 8.46 7.57
C ARG A 76 -17.51 8.29 9.07
N LYS A 77 -18.64 7.67 9.42
CA LYS A 77 -19.02 7.38 10.82
C LYS A 77 -17.96 6.58 11.55
N SER A 78 -17.36 5.59 10.87
CA SER A 78 -16.29 4.76 11.46
C SER A 78 -15.01 5.53 11.73
N TYR A 79 -14.65 6.44 10.81
CA TYR A 79 -13.47 7.30 10.94
C TYR A 79 -13.64 8.35 12.04
N GLU A 80 -14.81 8.98 12.12
CA GLU A 80 -15.13 9.91 13.22
C GLU A 80 -15.06 9.22 14.59
N LYS A 81 -15.59 8.00 14.71
CA LYS A 81 -15.52 7.22 15.94
C LYS A 81 -14.07 6.89 16.31
N LEU A 82 -13.23 6.57 15.33
CA LEU A 82 -11.82 6.34 15.52
C LEU A 82 -11.13 7.59 16.08
N ILE A 83 -11.30 8.75 15.42
CA ILE A 83 -10.70 10.03 15.84
C ILE A 83 -11.14 10.43 17.25
N LYS A 84 -12.41 10.24 17.59
CA LYS A 84 -12.95 10.53 18.93
C LYS A 84 -12.34 9.65 20.01
N GLY A 85 -11.94 8.42 19.68
CA GLY A 85 -11.32 7.48 20.62
C GLY A 85 -9.81 7.66 20.80
N LEU A 86 -9.14 8.49 19.99
CA LEU A 86 -7.69 8.68 20.02
C LEU A 86 -7.30 9.88 20.90
N SER A 87 -6.25 9.71 21.69
CA SER A 87 -5.56 10.79 22.42
C SER A 87 -4.77 11.70 21.47
N GLU A 88 -4.36 12.88 21.94
CA GLU A 88 -3.56 13.82 21.13
C GLU A 88 -2.22 13.24 20.66
N LYS A 89 -1.57 12.42 21.49
CA LYS A 89 -0.32 11.74 21.14
C LYS A 89 -0.56 10.73 20.01
N GLU A 90 -1.64 9.97 20.07
CA GLU A 90 -1.97 8.97 19.04
C GLU A 90 -2.42 9.64 17.73
N LYS A 91 -3.12 10.77 17.79
CA LYS A 91 -3.44 11.59 16.60
C LYS A 91 -2.17 12.08 15.89
N LYS A 92 -1.15 12.51 16.66
CA LYS A 92 0.16 12.89 16.09
C LYS A 92 0.88 11.71 15.44
N LEU A 93 0.81 10.52 16.05
CA LEU A 93 1.38 9.30 15.45
C LEU A 93 0.67 8.86 14.18
N LEU A 94 -0.65 9.05 14.12
CA LEU A 94 -1.48 8.76 12.95
C LEU A 94 -1.04 9.64 11.75
N GLY A 95 -0.74 10.92 12.00
CA GLY A 95 -0.19 11.84 11.00
C GLY A 95 1.28 11.61 10.59
N ASN A 96 2.04 10.72 11.24
CA ASN A 96 3.42 10.46 10.84
C ASN A 96 3.48 9.53 9.62
N GLU A 97 3.79 10.08 8.46
CA GLU A 97 3.98 9.36 7.19
C GLU A 97 5.36 8.70 7.14
N GLY A 98 5.56 7.65 7.95
CA GLY A 98 6.74 6.82 7.87
C GLY A 98 6.72 5.88 6.66
N ASN A 99 7.83 5.83 5.92
CA ASN A 99 8.06 4.86 4.87
C ASN A 99 8.90 3.70 5.40
N PHE A 100 8.41 2.47 5.19
CA PHE A 100 9.10 1.26 5.62
C PHE A 100 9.52 0.50 4.37
N TYR A 101 10.81 0.29 4.17
CA TYR A 101 11.33 -0.47 3.04
C TYR A 101 11.80 -1.83 3.52
N VAL A 102 11.27 -2.91 2.95
CA VAL A 102 11.82 -4.25 3.12
C VAL A 102 12.67 -4.55 1.91
N VAL A 103 13.97 -4.62 2.13
CA VAL A 103 14.97 -5.00 1.13
C VAL A 103 15.27 -6.48 1.31
N SER A 104 14.99 -7.26 0.27
CA SER A 104 15.40 -8.66 0.20
C SER A 104 16.74 -8.74 -0.52
N LEU A 105 17.71 -9.34 0.15
CA LEU A 105 19.08 -9.53 -0.31
C LEU A 105 19.33 -11.02 -0.44
N LYS A 106 20.10 -11.41 -1.45
CA LYS A 106 20.50 -12.78 -1.69
C LYS A 106 22.01 -12.86 -1.88
N ASN A 107 22.62 -13.84 -1.24
CA ASN A 107 24.03 -14.19 -1.40
C ASN A 107 24.12 -15.34 -2.43
N ASN A 108 24.59 -15.02 -3.63
CA ASN A 108 24.77 -15.99 -4.71
C ASN A 108 26.17 -16.60 -4.71
N GLY A 109 27.15 -15.90 -4.15
CA GLY A 109 28.57 -16.30 -4.20
C GLY A 109 29.01 -17.22 -3.07
N GLY A 110 28.20 -17.37 -2.02
CA GLY A 110 28.46 -18.25 -0.88
C GLY A 110 29.35 -17.64 0.21
N LEU A 111 30.17 -16.63 -0.12
CA LEU A 111 30.96 -15.91 0.87
C LEU A 111 30.11 -14.85 1.59
N VAL A 112 29.92 -15.04 2.90
CA VAL A 112 29.16 -14.12 3.74
C VAL A 112 29.95 -12.82 4.00
N MET A 113 29.45 -11.70 3.49
CA MET A 113 30.04 -10.37 3.66
C MET A 113 29.09 -9.37 4.33
N PRO A 114 29.60 -8.29 4.98
CA PRO A 114 28.80 -7.14 5.36
C PRO A 114 28.12 -6.52 4.13
N VAL A 115 26.95 -5.90 4.30
CA VAL A 115 26.20 -5.27 3.22
C VAL A 115 26.21 -3.76 3.42
N ILE A 116 26.69 -3.02 2.43
CA ILE A 116 26.73 -1.55 2.43
C ILE A 116 25.72 -1.06 1.43
N LEU A 117 24.72 -0.30 1.88
CA LEU A 117 23.65 0.21 1.03
C LEU A 117 23.71 1.73 0.97
N LYS A 118 23.57 2.30 -0.23
CA LYS A 118 23.37 3.74 -0.42
C LYS A 118 21.92 3.99 -0.84
N ALA A 119 21.17 4.61 0.05
CA ALA A 119 19.82 5.09 -0.21
C ALA A 119 19.88 6.49 -0.82
N THR A 120 19.29 6.67 -1.99
CA THR A 120 19.06 7.98 -2.61
C THR A 120 17.57 8.30 -2.54
N TYR A 121 17.22 9.44 -1.99
CA TYR A 121 15.84 9.87 -1.78
C TYR A 121 15.32 10.72 -2.95
N GLU A 122 14.00 10.93 -3.02
CA GLU A 122 13.38 11.79 -4.04
C GLU A 122 13.78 13.27 -3.94
N ASP A 123 14.35 13.71 -2.83
CA ASP A 123 14.88 15.07 -2.64
C ASP A 123 16.40 15.16 -2.91
N ASP A 124 16.96 14.19 -3.65
CA ASP A 124 18.37 14.03 -4.00
C ASP A 124 19.33 13.88 -2.81
N THR A 125 18.82 13.78 -1.58
CA THR A 125 19.67 13.47 -0.43
C THR A 125 20.07 12.00 -0.42
N THR A 126 21.26 11.70 0.09
CA THR A 126 21.80 10.33 0.16
C THR A 126 22.13 9.93 1.60
N GLU A 127 21.87 8.68 1.94
CA GLU A 127 22.20 8.08 3.24
C GLU A 127 22.88 6.73 3.02
N GLU A 128 23.94 6.46 3.78
CA GLU A 128 24.68 5.20 3.74
C GLU A 128 24.32 4.33 4.95
N ILE A 129 23.92 3.09 4.69
CA ILE A 129 23.46 2.13 5.69
C ILE A 129 24.40 0.93 5.66
N ARG A 130 25.14 0.72 6.74
CA ARG A 130 26.05 -0.43 6.89
C ARG A 130 25.39 -1.51 7.73
N LEU A 131 25.17 -2.67 7.11
CA LEU A 131 24.64 -3.86 7.75
C LEU A 131 25.80 -4.84 7.98
N PRO A 132 26.06 -5.25 9.22
CA PRO A 132 27.19 -6.11 9.49
C PRO A 132 26.85 -7.57 9.13
N ALA A 133 27.86 -8.43 8.97
CA ALA A 133 27.69 -9.79 8.47
C ALA A 133 26.76 -10.69 9.34
N GLN A 134 26.43 -10.29 10.57
CA GLN A 134 25.52 -11.05 11.43
C GLN A 134 24.08 -11.13 10.91
N ILE A 135 23.70 -10.31 9.92
CA ILE A 135 22.39 -10.40 9.28
C ILE A 135 22.15 -11.79 8.65
N TRP A 136 23.21 -12.46 8.21
CA TRP A 136 23.21 -13.76 7.56
C TRP A 136 23.15 -14.95 8.53
N ARG A 137 23.16 -14.71 9.86
CA ARG A 137 23.26 -15.79 10.86
C ARG A 137 22.12 -16.79 10.82
N ARG A 138 20.91 -16.35 10.46
CA ARG A 138 19.72 -17.23 10.40
C ARG A 138 19.60 -17.99 9.09
N ASN A 139 20.02 -17.34 8.00
CA ASN A 139 20.03 -17.89 6.67
C ASN A 139 21.19 -17.23 5.90
N PRO A 140 22.21 -18.00 5.49
CA PRO A 140 23.36 -17.47 4.77
C PRO A 140 23.05 -17.11 3.32
N ASP A 141 21.97 -17.64 2.75
CA ASP A 141 21.61 -17.48 1.33
C ASP A 141 20.70 -16.27 1.12
N GLU A 142 19.72 -16.06 2.01
CA GLU A 142 18.70 -15.01 1.84
C GLU A 142 18.41 -14.28 3.15
N VAL A 143 18.41 -12.95 3.08
CA VAL A 143 18.05 -12.09 4.22
C VAL A 143 17.11 -10.97 3.81
N SER A 144 16.13 -10.65 4.66
CA SER A 144 15.26 -9.49 4.48
C SER A 144 15.51 -8.48 5.59
N LYS A 145 15.86 -7.25 5.22
CA LYS A 145 16.10 -6.14 6.14
C LYS A 145 15.03 -5.07 5.98
N MET A 146 14.47 -4.62 7.10
CA MET A 146 13.60 -3.46 7.14
C MET A 146 14.40 -2.19 7.41
N ILE A 147 14.17 -1.16 6.60
CA ILE A 147 14.73 0.19 6.71
C ILE A 147 13.56 1.15 6.92
N PHE A 148 13.65 2.02 7.93
CA PHE A 148 12.64 3.04 8.21
C PHE A 148 13.17 4.42 7.81
N THR A 149 12.43 5.14 6.98
CA THR A 149 12.78 6.48 6.53
C THR A 149 11.55 7.37 6.53
N LYS A 150 11.73 8.66 6.79
CA LYS A 150 10.65 9.65 6.59
C LYS A 150 10.52 10.04 5.12
N LYS A 151 11.63 10.03 4.39
CA LYS A 151 11.72 10.38 2.97
C LYS A 151 11.43 9.18 2.08
N LYS A 152 10.89 9.42 0.89
CA LYS A 152 10.65 8.39 -0.11
C LYS A 152 11.95 8.05 -0.84
N LEU A 153 12.26 6.75 -0.89
CA LEU A 153 13.44 6.20 -1.56
C LEU A 153 13.24 6.23 -3.09
N ALA A 154 14.19 6.80 -3.81
CA ALA A 154 14.22 6.82 -5.27
C ALA A 154 15.09 5.68 -5.83
N LYS A 155 16.28 5.47 -5.24
CA LYS A 155 17.26 4.46 -5.67
C LYS A 155 17.93 3.81 -4.48
N LEU A 156 18.23 2.52 -4.59
CA LEU A 156 19.08 1.81 -3.64
C LEU A 156 20.24 1.16 -4.41
N GLU A 157 21.45 1.42 -3.95
CA GLU A 157 22.67 0.85 -4.52
C GLU A 157 23.35 -0.01 -3.47
N LEU A 158 23.75 -1.21 -3.85
CA LEU A 158 24.62 -2.07 -3.07
C LEU A 158 26.08 -1.73 -3.37
N ASP A 159 26.86 -1.60 -2.32
CA ASP A 159 28.31 -1.37 -2.35
C ASP A 159 28.75 -0.20 -3.27
N PRO A 160 28.35 1.04 -2.96
CA PRO A 160 28.66 2.22 -3.78
C PRO A 160 30.17 2.47 -3.92
N HIS A 161 30.97 1.96 -2.97
CA HIS A 161 32.42 2.15 -2.91
C HIS A 161 33.21 0.93 -3.40
N ARG A 162 32.53 -0.14 -3.82
CA ARG A 162 33.14 -1.41 -4.28
C ARG A 162 34.07 -2.03 -3.24
N GLU A 163 33.67 -2.02 -1.98
CA GLU A 163 34.40 -2.62 -0.86
C GLU A 163 34.34 -4.16 -0.85
N ILE A 164 33.28 -4.75 -1.44
CA ILE A 164 32.95 -6.18 -1.31
C ILE A 164 33.57 -7.04 -2.43
N ALA A 165 34.27 -6.43 -3.40
CA ALA A 165 34.87 -7.14 -4.56
C ALA A 165 33.86 -8.10 -5.24
N ASP A 166 32.62 -7.64 -5.36
CA ASP A 166 31.51 -8.41 -5.93
C ASP A 166 31.77 -8.79 -7.39
N VAL A 167 31.38 -10.02 -7.77
CA VAL A 167 31.54 -10.57 -9.12
C VAL A 167 30.57 -9.91 -10.10
N ASP A 168 29.33 -9.60 -9.69
CA ASP A 168 28.30 -9.04 -10.57
C ASP A 168 27.79 -7.69 -10.07
N VAL A 169 28.38 -6.62 -10.61
CA VAL A 169 28.03 -5.24 -10.26
C VAL A 169 26.69 -4.79 -10.87
N GLU A 170 26.15 -5.50 -11.86
CA GLU A 170 24.87 -5.11 -12.47
C GLU A 170 23.69 -5.40 -11.55
N ASN A 171 23.79 -6.44 -10.71
CA ASN A 171 22.77 -6.81 -9.74
C ASN A 171 22.78 -5.93 -8.45
N ASN A 172 23.78 -5.05 -8.33
CA ASN A 172 23.91 -4.09 -7.22
C ASN A 172 22.96 -2.90 -7.31
N TYR A 173 22.32 -2.69 -8.47
CA TYR A 173 21.48 -1.53 -8.71
C TYR A 173 20.00 -1.91 -8.79
N TYR A 174 19.21 -1.34 -7.88
CA TYR A 174 17.75 -1.31 -7.97
C TYR A 174 17.30 0.15 -8.19
N PRO A 175 16.49 0.44 -9.24
CA PRO A 175 15.28 -0.31 -9.55
C PRO A 175 15.09 -0.75 -11.01
N ARG A 176 14.21 -1.75 -11.19
CA ARG A 176 13.24 -1.72 -12.30
C ARG A 176 11.85 -1.22 -11.89
N ARG A 177 11.45 -1.29 -10.60
CA ARG A 177 10.29 -0.60 -9.96
C ARG A 177 10.22 -0.93 -8.46
N ILE A 178 10.14 0.06 -7.57
CA ILE A 178 9.81 -0.19 -6.15
C ILE A 178 8.32 -0.58 -6.06
N LEU A 179 8.04 -1.72 -5.41
CA LEU A 179 6.66 -2.18 -5.24
C LEU A 179 6.05 -1.57 -3.97
N GLU A 180 5.09 -0.67 -4.16
CA GLU A 180 4.33 -0.09 -3.05
C GLU A 180 3.25 -1.05 -2.54
N SER A 181 3.27 -1.29 -1.23
CA SER A 181 2.30 -2.06 -0.45
C SER A 181 1.83 -1.23 0.74
N THR A 182 0.56 -1.37 1.11
CA THR A 182 -0.01 -0.72 2.30
C THR A 182 -0.44 -1.79 3.28
N PHE A 183 -0.02 -1.69 4.53
CA PHE A 183 -0.47 -2.60 5.58
C PHE A 183 -1.38 -1.88 6.59
N ARG A 184 -2.23 -2.67 7.24
CA ARG A 184 -3.15 -2.20 8.27
C ARG A 184 -2.81 -2.88 9.59
N LEU A 185 -2.72 -2.10 10.67
CA LEU A 185 -2.46 -2.62 12.01
C LEU A 185 -3.75 -3.10 12.67
N ASN A 186 -4.37 -4.18 12.17
CA ASN A 186 -5.60 -4.77 12.76
C ASN A 186 -5.72 -6.26 12.45
N LYS A 187 -6.53 -6.97 13.26
CA LYS A 187 -6.94 -8.36 12.98
C LYS A 187 -7.72 -8.45 11.66
N PRO A 188 -7.58 -9.55 10.90
CA PRO A 188 -8.36 -9.75 9.68
C PRO A 188 -9.87 -9.72 10.00
N SER A 189 -10.63 -8.92 9.24
CA SER A 189 -12.09 -8.83 9.35
C SER A 189 -12.74 -9.44 8.11
N LYS A 190 -13.92 -10.04 8.26
CA LYS A 190 -14.68 -10.59 7.13
C LYS A 190 -15.09 -9.47 6.18
N PRO A 191 -14.96 -9.65 4.85
CA PRO A 191 -15.43 -8.67 3.89
C PRO A 191 -16.96 -8.47 4.06
N GLY A 192 -17.38 -7.20 4.03
CA GLY A 192 -18.80 -6.83 4.09
C GLY A 192 -19.51 -7.09 2.75
N ASN A 193 -20.84 -7.01 2.77
CA ASN A 193 -21.66 -7.03 1.55
C ASN A 193 -22.15 -5.60 1.26
N PRO A 194 -21.70 -4.96 0.17
CA PRO A 194 -22.06 -3.58 -0.17
C PRO A 194 -23.57 -3.35 -0.37
N LEU A 195 -24.27 -4.29 -1.02
CA LEU A 195 -25.73 -4.17 -1.24
C LEU A 195 -26.49 -4.15 0.09
N ARG A 196 -26.06 -4.97 1.04
CA ARG A 196 -26.67 -5.01 2.38
C ARG A 196 -26.41 -3.72 3.15
N ASP A 197 -25.22 -3.13 3.01
CA ASP A 197 -24.88 -1.88 3.67
C ASP A 197 -25.69 -0.71 3.08
N LYS A 198 -25.81 -0.61 1.75
CA LYS A 198 -26.65 0.42 1.10
C LYS A 198 -28.12 0.34 1.48
N ARG A 199 -28.71 -0.87 1.49
CA ARG A 199 -30.10 -1.06 1.95
C ARG A 199 -30.32 -0.60 3.39
N LYS A 200 -29.30 -0.71 4.25
CA LYS A 200 -29.37 -0.22 5.63
C LYS A 200 -29.27 1.29 5.69
N GLU A 201 -28.38 1.90 4.92
CA GLU A 201 -28.26 3.36 4.80
C GLU A 201 -29.60 3.98 4.34
N GLU A 202 -30.19 3.45 3.26
CA GLU A 202 -31.52 3.89 2.77
C GLU A 202 -32.63 3.73 3.83
N ALA A 203 -32.58 2.67 4.62
CA ALA A 203 -33.54 2.45 5.71
C ALA A 203 -33.32 3.42 6.89
N GLU A 204 -32.08 3.78 7.20
CA GLU A 204 -31.74 4.80 8.20
C GLU A 204 -32.20 6.19 7.75
N GLU A 205 -31.97 6.56 6.49
CA GLU A 205 -32.42 7.82 5.90
C GLU A 205 -33.95 7.94 5.92
N LYS A 206 -34.66 6.89 5.50
CA LYS A 206 -36.14 6.85 5.56
C LYS A 206 -36.66 7.04 6.98
N LYS A 207 -36.04 6.36 7.96
CA LYS A 207 -36.39 6.52 9.39
C LYS A 207 -36.09 7.93 9.90
N LYS A 208 -35.00 8.54 9.48
CA LYS A 208 -34.63 9.90 9.87
C LYS A 208 -35.62 10.92 9.28
N ALA A 209 -35.94 10.81 8.00
CA ALA A 209 -36.95 11.66 7.34
C ALA A 209 -38.34 11.51 7.99
N GLU A 210 -38.73 10.30 8.40
CA GLU A 210 -40.00 10.08 9.11
C GLU A 210 -40.00 10.72 10.51
N ARG A 211 -38.86 10.67 11.23
CA ARG A 211 -38.70 11.34 12.53
C ARG A 211 -38.73 12.86 12.41
N GLU A 212 -38.10 13.42 11.39
CA GLU A 212 -38.11 14.86 11.12
C GLU A 212 -39.53 15.35 10.81
N LYS A 213 -40.27 14.63 9.94
CA LYS A 213 -41.69 14.92 9.66
C LYS A 213 -42.56 14.86 10.91
N LYS A 214 -42.35 13.86 11.79
CA LYS A 214 -43.07 13.73 13.07
C LYS A 214 -42.70 14.83 14.08
N ALA A 215 -41.46 15.30 14.08
CA ALA A 215 -41.02 16.40 14.94
C ALA A 215 -41.57 17.75 14.48
N GLU A 216 -41.69 17.96 13.17
CA GLU A 216 -42.29 19.16 12.57
C GLU A 216 -43.81 19.21 12.79
N GLN A 217 -44.49 18.06 12.72
CA GLN A 217 -45.92 17.94 13.05
C GLN A 217 -46.24 18.16 14.54
N LYS A 218 -45.28 17.93 15.45
CA LYS A 218 -45.45 18.20 16.89
C LYS A 218 -45.13 19.64 17.31
N LYS A 219 -44.57 20.46 16.42
CA LYS A 219 -44.27 21.87 16.65
C LYS A 219 -45.33 22.83 16.09
N LYS A 220 -46.31 22.31 15.34
CA LYS A 220 -47.57 23.00 15.00
C LYS A 220 -48.65 22.55 15.96
#